data_AF-A0A4Y2I5F8-F1
#
_entry.id   AF-A0A4Y2I5F8-F1
#
_cell.length_a   1.000
_cell.length_b   1.000
_cell.length_c   1.000
_cell.angle_alpha   90.00
_cell.angle_beta   90.00
_cell.angle_gamma   90.00
#
_symmetry.space_group_name_H-M   'P 1'
#
loop_
_entity.id
_entity.type
_entity.pdbx_description
1 polymer ?
#
loop_
_entity_poly.entity_id
_entity_poly.type
_entity_poly.pdbx_seq_one_letter_code
_entity_poly.pdbx_strand_id
1 'polypeptide(L)'
;MSSEEATEAPFTPFFTEHVYQNLRKILKETNDHQESIHYLTFPQHKEQLINEEVERKVSRMQEVIDIGRLIRERNTLPIKYPLSELVVVHEDSQYLEDVKSLENYIVEELNIKTLTVTREKQNYGVVLRAEPDVKEIGKKFRSESKGISQAVKELKSQDLQRFISEGEITVCGQTLGQSDIRLMHSFSGEKAAELSQKYQVHSAGEVLVLLDVTRNQEMVDEGTAREVINRIQKLRKKAHLVPSDPICVYVGVQPATHNLGKVVENFKDFISNTLKAPLQPLPSQTPSNIIIQETSQIKDAALEVIICTANDGSPPPNEHKTSDGDKRKKLKVDQENGEPFCKFVNVELCDVGTCSVLLENPKGNYILTSDALSRQVQVVFGIHGKRPQLYMTSDKTQPIDKNLSEQEVLQLHKRTLFAYLS
;
A
#
# COMPACT_ATOMS: atom_id res chain seq x y z
N MET A 1 -8.00 -21.34 20.63
CA MET A 1 -9.12 -20.66 19.96
C MET A 1 -9.15 -19.22 20.45
N SER A 2 -9.19 -18.25 19.54
CA SER A 2 -9.44 -16.85 19.92
C SER A 2 -10.83 -16.80 20.54
N SER A 3 -10.92 -16.26 21.75
CA SER A 3 -12.19 -16.03 22.46
C SER A 3 -13.14 -15.15 21.66
N GLU A 4 -12.62 -14.32 20.76
CA GLU A 4 -13.37 -13.31 20.01
C GLU A 4 -14.42 -13.89 19.04
N GLU A 5 -14.14 -15.02 18.40
CA GLU A 5 -15.08 -15.56 17.39
C GLU A 5 -16.32 -16.17 18.04
N ALA A 6 -16.15 -16.85 19.17
CA ALA A 6 -17.25 -17.41 19.94
C ALA A 6 -18.12 -16.31 20.58
N THR A 7 -17.54 -15.14 20.88
CA THR A 7 -18.31 -13.99 21.39
C THR A 7 -19.14 -13.28 20.33
N GLU A 8 -18.70 -13.30 19.06
CA GLU A 8 -19.40 -12.66 17.93
C GLU A 8 -20.48 -13.54 17.29
N ALA A 9 -20.49 -14.85 17.60
CA ALA A 9 -21.41 -15.82 17.00
C ALA A 9 -22.91 -15.47 17.13
N PRO A 10 -23.40 -14.88 18.24
CA PRO A 10 -24.80 -14.44 18.34
C PRO A 10 -25.16 -13.27 17.42
N PHE A 11 -24.18 -12.44 17.02
CA PHE A 11 -24.39 -11.26 16.18
C PHE A 11 -24.19 -11.55 14.70
N THR A 12 -23.18 -12.36 14.35
CA THR A 12 -22.83 -12.69 12.96
C THR A 12 -22.65 -14.20 12.74
N PRO A 13 -23.70 -15.02 12.94
CA PRO A 13 -23.60 -16.48 13.05
C PRO A 13 -23.02 -17.15 11.80
N PHE A 14 -23.45 -16.76 10.60
CA PHE A 14 -22.95 -17.37 9.38
C PHE A 14 -21.49 -17.02 9.08
N PHE A 15 -21.06 -15.81 9.42
CA PHE A 15 -19.68 -15.37 9.20
C PHE A 15 -18.73 -16.04 10.18
N THR A 16 -19.06 -16.01 11.47
CA THR A 16 -18.29 -16.67 12.53
C THR A 16 -18.20 -18.18 12.32
N GLU A 17 -19.30 -18.83 11.90
CA GLU A 17 -19.28 -20.25 11.52
C GLU A 17 -18.33 -20.51 10.33
N HIS A 18 -18.38 -19.66 9.29
CA HIS A 18 -17.46 -19.80 8.15
C HIS A 18 -15.99 -19.66 8.55
N VAL A 19 -15.66 -18.69 9.39
CA VAL A 19 -14.30 -18.49 9.91
C VAL A 19 -13.88 -19.68 10.78
N TYR A 20 -14.74 -20.12 11.70
CA TYR A 20 -14.50 -21.26 12.57
C TYR A 20 -14.20 -22.54 11.79
N GLN A 21 -15.00 -22.87 10.76
CA GLN A 21 -14.78 -24.05 9.92
C GLN A 21 -13.42 -24.02 9.21
N ASN A 22 -12.93 -22.84 8.85
CA ASN A 22 -11.62 -22.70 8.21
C ASN A 22 -10.47 -22.81 9.22
N LEU A 23 -10.60 -22.20 10.40
CA LEU A 23 -9.58 -22.28 11.45
C LEU A 23 -9.50 -23.67 12.08
N ARG A 24 -10.63 -24.37 12.23
CA ARG A 24 -10.68 -25.75 12.73
C ARG A 24 -9.75 -26.69 11.96
N LYS A 25 -9.51 -26.45 10.66
CA LYS A 25 -8.60 -27.27 9.82
C LYS A 25 -7.12 -27.13 10.20
N ILE A 26 -6.72 -26.03 10.83
CA ILE A 26 -5.32 -25.73 11.19
C ILE A 26 -5.05 -25.77 12.69
N LEU A 27 -6.10 -25.74 13.52
CA LEU A 27 -5.98 -25.88 14.96
C LEU A 27 -5.60 -27.34 15.28
N LYS A 28 -4.45 -27.54 15.94
CA LYS A 28 -4.03 -28.86 16.45
C LYS A 28 -5.13 -29.43 17.34
N GLU A 29 -5.25 -30.76 17.40
CA GLU A 29 -6.21 -31.50 18.25
C GLU A 29 -6.08 -31.11 19.73
N THR A 30 -6.71 -30.00 20.12
CA THR A 30 -7.13 -29.72 21.48
C THR A 30 -8.44 -30.47 21.70
N ASN A 31 -8.62 -31.05 22.89
CA ASN A 31 -9.75 -31.93 23.26
C ASN A 31 -11.17 -31.31 23.16
N ASP A 32 -11.33 -30.14 22.54
CA ASP A 32 -12.57 -29.37 22.47
C ASP A 32 -12.89 -28.90 21.04
N HIS A 33 -12.74 -29.81 20.08
CA HIS A 33 -13.11 -29.58 18.68
C HIS A 33 -14.57 -29.96 18.45
N GLN A 34 -15.45 -28.97 18.41
CA GLN A 34 -16.85 -29.17 18.04
C GLN A 34 -17.05 -29.09 16.52
N GLU A 35 -18.21 -29.53 16.04
CA GLU A 35 -18.56 -29.48 14.62
C GLU A 35 -19.00 -28.08 14.16
N SER A 36 -19.46 -27.23 15.07
CA SER A 36 -19.90 -25.86 14.79
C SER A 36 -19.49 -24.95 15.94
N ILE A 37 -19.27 -23.67 15.64
CA ILE A 37 -18.98 -22.67 16.67
C ILE A 37 -20.14 -22.53 17.67
N HIS A 38 -21.36 -22.82 17.22
CA HIS A 38 -22.58 -22.70 18.02
C HIS A 38 -22.74 -23.80 19.07
N TYR A 39 -21.92 -24.84 19.04
CA TYR A 39 -21.90 -25.89 20.06
C TYR A 39 -20.86 -25.63 21.15
N LEU A 40 -20.01 -24.61 20.96
CA LEU A 40 -19.01 -24.26 21.95
C LEU A 40 -19.64 -23.48 23.10
N THR A 41 -19.09 -23.70 24.29
CA THR A 41 -19.44 -22.89 25.45
C THR A 41 -18.86 -21.50 25.27
N PHE A 42 -19.59 -20.48 25.73
CA PHE A 42 -19.10 -19.12 25.74
C PHE A 42 -17.75 -19.04 26.47
N PRO A 43 -16.72 -18.39 25.89
CA PRO A 43 -15.38 -18.40 26.45
C PRO A 43 -15.37 -17.72 27.82
N GLN A 44 -14.79 -18.40 28.80
CA GLN A 44 -14.55 -17.81 30.12
C GLN A 44 -13.22 -17.08 30.12
N HIS A 45 -13.19 -15.90 30.75
CA HIS A 45 -11.95 -15.15 30.92
C HIS A 45 -10.95 -15.96 31.76
N LYS A 46 -9.68 -15.89 31.39
CA LYS A 46 -8.60 -16.59 32.10
C LYS A 46 -7.71 -15.53 32.74
N GLU A 47 -7.94 -15.25 34.03
CA GLU A 47 -7.19 -14.22 34.77
C GLU A 47 -5.67 -14.40 34.65
N GLN A 48 -5.20 -15.64 34.66
CA GLN A 48 -3.78 -15.98 34.50
C GLN A 48 -3.13 -15.56 33.16
N LEU A 49 -3.92 -15.24 32.14
CA LEU A 49 -3.43 -14.74 30.85
C LEU A 49 -3.45 -13.22 30.76
N ILE A 50 -4.07 -12.53 31.73
CA ILE A 50 -4.07 -11.07 31.81
C ILE A 50 -2.69 -10.63 32.27
N ASN A 51 -2.07 -9.75 31.49
CA ASN A 51 -0.75 -9.22 31.80
C ASN A 51 -0.75 -7.70 31.61
N GLU A 52 -0.97 -6.98 32.71
CA GLU A 52 -1.01 -5.51 32.75
C GLU A 52 0.29 -4.87 32.27
N GLU A 53 1.43 -5.56 32.40
CA GLU A 53 2.71 -5.06 31.89
C GLU A 53 2.71 -5.03 30.35
N VAL A 54 2.19 -6.09 29.71
CA VAL A 54 2.06 -6.17 28.26
C VAL A 54 1.05 -5.15 27.76
N GLU A 55 -0.11 -5.05 28.41
CA GLU A 55 -1.15 -4.07 28.07
C GLU A 55 -0.60 -2.65 28.11
N ARG A 56 0.14 -2.30 29.17
CA ARG A 56 0.80 -1.01 29.31
C ARG A 56 1.81 -0.76 28.19
N LYS A 57 2.69 -1.74 27.89
CA LYS A 57 3.68 -1.65 26.81
C LYS A 57 3.03 -1.43 25.45
N VAL A 58 1.99 -2.21 25.13
CA VAL A 58 1.26 -2.12 23.87
C VAL A 58 0.54 -0.78 23.74
N SER A 59 -0.11 -0.30 24.81
CA SER A 59 -0.79 1.00 24.79
C SER A 59 0.19 2.16 24.55
N ARG A 60 1.35 2.17 25.22
CA ARG A 60 2.41 3.17 25.02
C ARG A 60 2.99 3.12 23.60
N MET A 61 3.19 1.92 23.05
CA MET A 61 3.64 1.72 21.67
C MET A 61 2.61 2.26 20.66
N GLN A 62 1.32 1.95 20.84
CA GLN A 62 0.24 2.44 19.98
C GLN A 62 0.17 3.97 19.98
N GLU A 63 0.27 4.61 21.15
CA GLU A 63 0.30 6.06 21.27
C GLU A 63 1.44 6.69 20.44
N VAL A 64 2.66 6.14 20.54
CA VAL A 64 3.81 6.59 19.73
C VAL A 64 3.57 6.41 18.23
N ILE A 65 2.99 5.29 17.81
CA ILE A 65 2.65 5.00 16.42
C ILE A 65 1.60 5.99 15.90
N ASP A 66 0.54 6.24 16.67
CA ASP A 66 -0.54 7.16 16.28
C ASP A 66 -0.01 8.59 16.09
N ILE A 67 0.86 9.05 17.00
CA ILE A 67 1.51 10.35 16.87
C ILE A 67 2.40 10.39 15.61
N GLY A 68 3.21 9.35 15.38
CA GLY A 68 4.06 9.24 14.18
C GLY A 68 3.25 9.25 12.87
N ARG A 69 2.14 8.52 12.82
CA ARG A 69 1.20 8.49 11.68
C ARG A 69 0.59 9.86 11.42
N LEU A 70 0.16 10.54 12.47
CA LEU A 70 -0.39 11.88 12.40
C LEU A 70 0.64 12.90 11.89
N ILE A 71 1.91 12.81 12.32
CA ILE A 71 2.98 13.67 11.79
C ILE A 71 3.18 13.38 10.29
N ARG A 72 3.21 12.12 9.87
CA ARG A 72 3.31 11.75 8.44
C ARG A 72 2.15 12.32 7.62
N GLU A 73 0.93 12.17 8.10
CA GLU A 73 -0.28 12.64 7.42
C GLU A 73 -0.26 14.16 7.23
N ARG A 74 0.01 14.92 8.30
CA ARG A 74 0.08 16.39 8.24
C ARG A 74 1.15 16.90 7.28
N ASN A 75 2.24 16.14 7.11
CA ASN A 75 3.33 16.48 6.21
C ASN A 75 3.21 15.82 4.82
N THR A 76 2.10 15.10 4.55
CA THR A 76 1.84 14.38 3.29
C THR A 76 3.01 13.45 2.92
N LEU A 77 3.51 12.68 3.90
CA LEU A 77 4.60 11.71 3.73
C LEU A 77 4.03 10.31 3.51
N PRO A 78 4.14 9.72 2.31
CA PRO A 78 3.60 8.39 2.03
C PRO A 78 4.31 7.28 2.80
N ILE A 79 3.55 6.30 3.31
CA ILE A 79 4.10 5.27 4.21
C ILE A 79 5.23 4.43 3.59
N LYS A 80 5.18 4.27 2.28
CA LYS A 80 6.10 3.45 1.48
C LYS A 80 7.54 3.95 1.47
N TYR A 81 7.80 5.20 1.87
CA TYR A 81 9.16 5.70 1.99
C TYR A 81 9.68 5.55 3.41
N PRO A 82 10.87 4.96 3.59
CA PRO A 82 11.49 4.89 4.90
C PRO A 82 11.97 6.28 5.32
N LEU A 83 11.55 6.75 6.50
CA LEU A 83 12.11 7.96 7.10
C LEU A 83 13.34 7.62 7.95
N SER A 84 14.21 8.60 8.18
CA SER A 84 15.51 8.36 8.82
C SER A 84 15.37 7.98 10.29
N GLU A 85 14.60 8.75 11.06
CA GLU A 85 14.59 8.62 12.52
C GLU A 85 13.26 9.07 13.11
N LEU A 86 12.83 8.36 14.15
CA LEU A 86 11.83 8.80 15.11
C LEU A 86 12.50 8.95 16.48
N VAL A 87 12.25 10.07 17.16
CA VAL A 87 12.74 10.34 18.51
C VAL A 87 11.55 10.43 19.46
N VAL A 88 11.53 9.60 20.49
CA VAL A 88 10.53 9.63 21.56
C VAL A 88 11.17 10.23 22.80
N VAL A 89 10.54 11.26 23.35
CA VAL A 89 10.99 11.95 24.55
C VAL A 89 9.93 11.84 25.64
N HIS A 90 10.34 11.32 26.79
CA HIS A 90 9.48 11.15 27.96
C HIS A 90 10.33 11.26 29.24
N GLU A 91 9.72 11.70 30.35
CA GLU A 91 10.43 11.87 31.64
C GLU A 91 10.57 10.54 32.39
N ASP A 92 9.52 9.71 32.39
CA ASP A 92 9.51 8.34 32.95
C ASP A 92 10.47 7.40 32.19
N SER A 93 11.35 6.73 32.94
CA SER A 93 12.26 5.71 32.44
C SER A 93 11.54 4.47 31.93
N GLN A 94 10.51 4.04 32.66
CA GLN A 94 9.77 2.83 32.35
C GLN A 94 9.03 3.00 31.03
N TYR A 95 8.52 4.21 30.74
CA TYR A 95 7.89 4.52 29.46
C TYR A 95 8.87 4.31 28.30
N LEU A 96 10.09 4.84 28.42
CA LEU A 96 11.10 4.71 27.37
C LEU A 96 11.55 3.25 27.17
N GLU A 97 11.70 2.49 28.26
CA GLU A 97 12.03 1.06 28.21
C GLU A 97 10.91 0.24 27.59
N ASP A 98 9.65 0.51 27.95
CA ASP A 98 8.47 -0.14 27.39
C ASP A 98 8.41 0.08 25.86
N VAL A 99 8.57 1.33 25.40
CA VAL A 99 8.62 1.68 23.98
C VAL A 99 9.81 1.04 23.27
N LYS A 100 11.00 1.06 23.89
CA LYS A 100 12.20 0.47 23.30
C LYS A 100 12.10 -1.06 23.19
N SER A 101 11.42 -1.72 24.13
CA SER A 101 11.20 -3.17 24.10
C SER A 101 10.34 -3.62 22.91
N LEU A 102 9.53 -2.72 22.35
CA LEU A 102 8.64 -2.96 21.21
C LEU A 102 9.09 -2.19 19.94
N GLU A 103 10.36 -1.78 19.88
CA GLU A 103 10.93 -0.97 18.79
C GLU A 103 10.62 -1.51 17.40
N ASN A 104 10.72 -2.82 17.19
CA ASN A 104 10.52 -3.44 15.88
C ASN A 104 9.13 -3.15 15.30
N TYR A 105 8.09 -3.21 16.14
CA TYR A 105 6.72 -2.92 15.72
C TYR A 105 6.57 -1.45 15.29
N ILE A 106 7.19 -0.53 16.03
CA ILE A 106 7.16 0.90 15.72
C ILE A 106 7.91 1.18 14.41
N VAL A 107 9.08 0.56 14.25
CA VAL A 107 9.95 0.69 13.08
C VAL A 107 9.25 0.22 11.81
N GLU A 108 8.61 -0.95 11.87
CA GLU A 108 7.87 -1.53 10.74
C GLU A 108 6.61 -0.73 10.42
N GLU A 109 5.81 -0.41 11.43
CA GLU A 109 4.49 0.23 11.25
C GLU A 109 4.60 1.67 10.74
N LEU A 110 5.67 2.37 11.15
CA LEU A 110 6.00 3.72 10.69
C LEU A 110 7.02 3.73 9.55
N ASN A 111 7.53 2.60 9.09
CA ASN A 111 8.60 2.52 8.09
C ASN A 111 9.68 3.58 8.32
N ILE A 112 10.41 3.45 9.42
CA ILE A 112 11.53 4.33 9.80
C ILE A 112 12.81 3.50 9.91
N LYS A 113 13.99 4.12 9.88
CA LYS A 113 15.26 3.37 10.01
C LYS A 113 15.71 3.19 11.46
N THR A 114 15.52 4.22 12.28
CA THR A 114 16.01 4.24 13.66
C THR A 114 14.97 4.80 14.61
N LEU A 115 14.79 4.15 15.76
CA LEU A 115 14.04 4.67 16.91
C LEU A 115 15.00 5.07 18.04
N THR A 116 15.00 6.36 18.36
CA THR A 116 15.77 6.93 19.47
C THR A 116 14.83 7.27 20.62
N VAL A 117 15.16 6.83 21.84
CA VAL A 117 14.41 7.16 23.05
C VAL A 117 15.30 8.01 23.96
N THR A 118 14.77 9.10 24.52
CA THR A 118 15.56 9.99 25.39
C THR A 118 14.70 10.69 26.44
N ARG A 119 15.32 11.16 27.52
CA ARG A 119 14.69 12.08 28.49
C ARG A 119 15.03 13.54 28.21
N GLU A 120 16.08 13.77 27.42
CA GLU A 120 16.70 15.08 27.28
C GLU A 120 16.03 15.89 26.17
N LYS A 121 14.90 16.54 26.51
CA LYS A 121 14.17 17.48 25.63
C LYS A 121 15.09 18.57 25.03
N GLN A 122 16.12 18.96 25.78
CA GLN A 122 17.05 20.05 25.44
C GLN A 122 17.98 19.70 24.28
N ASN A 123 18.36 18.42 24.11
CA ASN A 123 19.26 17.99 23.02
C ASN A 123 18.65 18.20 21.63
N TYR A 124 17.32 18.19 21.56
CA TYR A 124 16.57 18.43 20.34
C TYR A 124 16.02 19.85 20.24
N GLY A 125 16.47 20.77 21.11
CA GLY A 125 16.12 22.19 21.06
C GLY A 125 14.62 22.48 21.23
N VAL A 126 13.85 21.54 21.77
CA VAL A 126 12.40 21.68 21.88
C VAL A 126 12.05 22.54 23.08
N VAL A 127 11.37 23.66 22.83
CA VAL A 127 10.77 24.53 23.84
C VAL A 127 9.26 24.53 23.73
N LEU A 128 8.62 24.69 24.89
CA LEU A 128 7.18 24.90 24.95
C LEU A 128 6.86 26.32 24.48
N ARG A 129 5.82 26.46 23.66
CA ARG A 129 5.27 27.72 23.18
C ARG A 129 3.75 27.70 23.33
N ALA A 130 3.15 28.83 23.67
CA ALA A 130 1.70 28.98 23.65
C ALA A 130 1.22 29.54 22.30
N GLU A 131 0.19 28.92 21.73
CA GLU A 131 -0.62 29.48 20.65
C GLU A 131 -2.02 29.85 21.17
N PRO A 132 -2.52 31.05 20.87
CA PRO A 132 -3.88 31.44 21.25
C PRO A 132 -4.93 30.68 20.42
N ASP A 133 -5.99 30.17 21.06
CA ASP A 133 -7.19 29.78 20.32
C ASP A 133 -7.94 31.06 19.91
N VAL A 134 -7.70 31.50 18.68
CA VAL A 134 -8.25 32.74 18.15
C VAL A 134 -9.79 32.74 18.16
N LYS A 135 -10.44 31.56 18.09
CA LYS A 135 -11.91 31.47 18.13
C LYS A 135 -12.43 31.72 19.54
N GLU A 136 -11.84 31.08 20.54
CA GLU A 136 -12.28 31.23 21.94
C GLU A 136 -11.89 32.59 22.53
N ILE A 137 -10.66 33.05 22.27
CA ILE A 137 -10.21 34.39 22.67
C ILE A 137 -11.04 35.47 21.96
N GLY A 138 -11.38 35.28 20.69
CA GLY A 138 -12.22 36.19 19.92
C GLY A 138 -13.64 36.33 20.51
N LYS A 139 -14.24 35.22 20.96
CA LYS A 139 -15.56 35.22 21.62
C LYS A 139 -15.54 35.94 22.97
N LYS A 140 -14.52 35.67 23.80
CA LYS A 140 -14.43 36.20 25.18
C LYS A 140 -14.03 37.67 25.23
N PHE A 141 -13.01 38.08 24.46
CA PHE A 141 -12.32 39.37 24.66
C PHE A 141 -12.48 40.37 23.51
N ARG A 142 -13.16 40.00 22.42
CA ARG A 142 -13.53 40.86 21.27
C ARG A 142 -12.44 41.87 20.86
N SER A 143 -12.54 43.13 21.31
CA SER A 143 -11.62 44.23 20.98
C SER A 143 -10.19 44.02 21.50
N GLU A 144 -10.02 43.32 22.63
CA GLU A 144 -8.71 43.07 23.24
C GLU A 144 -8.03 41.79 22.71
N SER A 145 -8.74 41.00 21.90
CA SER A 145 -8.27 39.71 21.36
C SER A 145 -6.91 39.76 20.67
N LYS A 146 -6.61 40.82 19.93
CA LYS A 146 -5.32 40.98 19.23
C LYS A 146 -4.15 41.17 20.20
N GLY A 147 -4.34 41.99 21.24
CA GLY A 147 -3.31 42.24 22.26
C GLY A 147 -3.03 40.98 23.07
N ILE A 148 -4.09 40.30 23.50
CA ILE A 148 -3.99 39.05 24.27
C ILE A 148 -3.34 37.96 23.41
N SER A 149 -3.74 37.80 22.15
CA SER A 149 -3.15 36.80 21.24
C SER A 149 -1.65 37.02 21.02
N GLN A 150 -1.20 38.27 20.95
CA GLN A 150 0.22 38.58 20.83
C GLN A 150 0.97 38.28 22.13
N ALA A 151 0.42 38.68 23.28
CA ALA A 151 1.04 38.43 24.58
C ALA A 151 1.13 36.93 24.91
N VAL A 152 0.11 36.13 24.55
CA VAL A 152 0.13 34.67 24.68
C VAL A 152 1.29 34.06 23.89
N LYS A 153 1.58 34.57 22.69
CA LYS A 153 2.70 34.09 21.85
C LYS A 153 4.08 34.46 22.40
N GLU A 154 4.17 35.41 23.32
CA GLU A 154 5.39 35.93 23.92
C GLU A 154 5.64 35.38 25.34
N LEU A 155 4.76 34.52 25.86
CA LEU A 155 4.91 33.87 27.16
C LEU A 155 6.22 33.08 27.25
N LYS A 156 6.92 33.21 28.37
CA LYS A 156 8.18 32.50 28.61
C LYS A 156 7.90 31.10 29.16
N SER A 157 8.90 30.22 29.08
CA SER A 157 8.78 28.83 29.54
C SER A 157 8.38 28.70 31.02
N GLN A 158 8.77 29.65 31.89
CA GLN A 158 8.35 29.69 33.29
C GLN A 158 6.85 29.96 33.44
N ASP A 159 6.32 30.91 32.66
CA ASP A 159 4.90 31.26 32.65
C ASP A 159 4.05 30.08 32.14
N LEU A 160 4.56 29.37 31.14
CA LEU A 160 3.91 28.20 30.58
C LEU A 160 3.91 27.01 31.56
N GLN A 161 5.00 26.79 32.29
CA GLN A 161 5.04 25.79 33.36
C GLN A 161 4.02 26.10 34.46
N ARG A 162 3.91 27.38 34.83
CA ARG A 162 2.91 27.83 35.79
C ARG A 162 1.47 27.60 35.29
N PHE A 163 1.22 27.88 34.02
CA PHE A 163 -0.07 27.59 33.39
C PHE A 163 -0.40 26.09 33.38
N ILE A 164 0.60 25.21 33.17
CA ILE A 164 0.41 23.76 33.26
C ILE A 164 0.02 23.34 34.69
N SER A 165 0.66 23.91 35.72
CA SER A 165 0.36 23.54 37.12
C SER A 165 -0.91 24.15 37.68
N GLU A 166 -1.20 25.41 37.34
CA GLU A 166 -2.32 26.18 37.91
C GLU A 166 -3.59 26.10 37.05
N GLY A 167 -3.47 25.71 35.76
CA GLY A 167 -4.57 25.61 34.81
C GLY A 167 -5.08 26.93 34.25
N GLU A 168 -4.64 28.05 34.81
CA GLU A 168 -5.00 29.41 34.41
C GLU A 168 -3.77 30.33 34.45
N ILE A 169 -3.77 31.38 33.63
CA ILE A 169 -2.74 32.41 33.63
C ILE A 169 -3.35 33.78 33.35
N THR A 170 -2.86 34.82 34.04
CA THR A 170 -3.27 36.19 33.79
C THR A 170 -2.35 36.85 32.77
N VAL A 171 -2.88 37.22 31.61
CA VAL A 171 -2.15 37.91 30.53
C VAL A 171 -2.88 39.21 30.20
N CYS A 172 -2.16 40.34 30.20
CA CYS A 172 -2.74 41.67 29.97
C CYS A 172 -3.94 42.02 30.90
N GLY A 173 -3.95 41.50 32.13
CA GLY A 173 -5.03 41.73 33.11
C GLY A 173 -6.28 40.87 32.90
N GLN A 174 -6.27 39.93 31.95
CA GLN A 174 -7.35 38.99 31.70
C GLN A 174 -6.91 37.56 32.06
N THR A 175 -7.78 36.80 32.72
CA THR A 175 -7.52 35.39 33.06
C THR A 175 -7.83 34.50 31.86
N LEU A 176 -6.83 33.73 31.43
CA LEU A 176 -6.93 32.73 30.36
C LEU A 176 -6.89 31.34 30.98
N GLY A 177 -7.83 30.48 30.59
CA GLY A 177 -7.87 29.09 31.00
C GLY A 177 -7.37 28.13 29.91
N GLN A 178 -7.44 26.83 30.18
CA GLN A 178 -7.03 25.77 29.25
C GLN A 178 -7.72 25.81 27.87
N SER A 179 -8.94 26.35 27.79
CA SER A 179 -9.65 26.49 26.50
C SER A 179 -9.09 27.60 25.62
N ASP A 180 -8.36 28.54 26.20
CA ASP A 180 -7.97 29.79 25.52
C ASP A 180 -6.56 29.70 24.94
N ILE A 181 -5.71 28.83 25.52
CA ILE A 181 -4.31 28.67 25.14
C ILE A 181 -4.06 27.21 24.75
N ARG A 182 -3.54 27.03 23.54
CA ARG A 182 -3.03 25.75 23.06
C ARG A 182 -1.52 25.70 23.25
N LEU A 183 -1.04 24.75 24.04
CA LEU A 183 0.40 24.51 24.18
C LEU A 183 0.91 23.75 22.96
N MET A 184 2.00 24.23 22.38
CA MET A 184 2.69 23.63 21.25
C MET A 184 4.18 23.53 21.54
N HIS A 185 4.82 22.54 20.93
CA HIS A 185 6.26 22.40 20.98
C HIS A 185 6.87 23.06 19.74
N SER A 186 7.92 23.85 19.93
CA SER A 186 8.65 24.54 18.86
C SER A 186 10.15 24.43 19.11
N PHE A 187 10.96 24.71 18.09
CA PHE A 187 12.42 24.66 18.23
C PHE A 187 12.98 26.04 18.63
N SER A 188 13.98 26.05 19.51
CA SER A 188 14.68 27.25 20.00
C SER A 188 16.20 27.01 20.09
N GLY A 189 16.97 28.11 20.14
CA GLY A 189 18.44 28.11 20.15
C GLY A 189 19.06 28.31 18.76
N GLU A 190 20.39 28.24 18.70
CA GLU A 190 21.16 28.51 17.47
C GLU A 190 20.81 27.55 16.32
N LYS A 191 20.41 26.31 16.64
CA LYS A 191 20.02 25.27 15.67
C LYS A 191 18.51 25.20 15.39
N ALA A 192 17.70 26.14 15.91
CA ALA A 192 16.25 26.08 15.80
C ALA A 192 15.76 26.01 14.35
N ALA A 193 16.38 26.80 13.46
CA ALA A 193 16.03 26.81 12.04
C ALA A 193 16.28 25.45 11.36
N GLU A 194 17.44 24.85 11.61
CA GLU A 194 17.81 23.53 11.08
C GLU A 194 16.87 22.43 11.61
N LEU A 195 16.66 22.41 12.93
CA LEU A 195 15.80 21.43 13.59
C LEU A 195 14.33 21.53 13.13
N SER A 196 13.83 22.75 12.90
CA SER A 196 12.48 22.98 12.39
C SER A 196 12.26 22.53 10.94
N GLN A 197 13.33 22.47 10.14
CA GLN A 197 13.27 21.93 8.78
C GLN A 197 13.40 20.40 8.78
N LYS A 198 14.23 19.86 9.68
CA LYS A 198 14.51 18.43 9.77
C LYS A 198 13.39 17.65 10.46
N TYR A 199 12.95 18.11 11.63
CA TYR A 199 12.01 17.38 12.48
C TYR A 199 10.65 18.06 12.52
N GLN A 200 9.60 17.25 12.58
CA GLN A 200 8.26 17.66 12.96
C GLN A 200 7.92 17.07 14.31
N VAL A 201 7.31 17.88 15.17
CA VAL A 201 7.09 17.55 16.57
C VAL A 201 5.61 17.49 16.87
N HIS A 202 5.19 16.45 17.59
CA HIS A 202 3.88 16.40 18.16
C HIS A 202 3.91 15.74 19.54
N SER A 203 2.94 16.09 20.39
CA SER A 203 2.82 15.54 21.73
C SER A 203 1.40 15.02 21.95
N ALA A 204 1.30 13.98 22.78
CA ALA A 204 0.07 13.52 23.38
C ALA A 204 0.34 13.33 24.88
N GLY A 205 -0.42 14.02 25.73
CA GLY A 205 -0.13 14.04 27.17
C GLY A 205 1.31 14.45 27.47
N GLU A 206 2.06 13.55 28.12
CA GLU A 206 3.45 13.77 28.55
C GLU A 206 4.49 13.27 27.54
N VAL A 207 4.09 12.48 26.53
CA VAL A 207 4.99 11.99 25.49
C VAL A 207 5.15 13.01 24.37
N LEU A 208 6.40 13.20 23.96
CA LEU A 208 6.78 14.04 22.85
C LEU A 208 7.45 13.19 21.78
N VAL A 209 6.97 13.27 20.54
CA VAL A 209 7.50 12.52 19.42
C VAL A 209 7.99 13.49 18.36
N LEU A 210 9.24 13.30 17.92
CA LEU A 210 9.85 14.02 16.81
C LEU A 210 10.08 13.03 15.67
N LEU A 211 9.63 13.38 14.47
CA LEU A 211 9.86 12.58 13.27
C LEU A 211 10.72 13.36 12.30
N ASP A 212 11.79 12.74 11.80
CA ASP A 212 12.60 13.31 10.73
C ASP A 212 11.79 13.30 9.42
N VAL A 213 11.42 14.49 8.95
CA VAL A 213 10.64 14.71 7.73
C VAL A 213 11.50 15.16 6.56
N THR A 214 12.83 15.12 6.72
CA THR A 214 13.76 15.48 5.65
C THR A 214 13.48 14.59 4.44
N ARG A 215 13.07 15.22 3.34
CA ARG A 215 12.84 14.51 2.09
C ARG A 215 14.17 13.96 1.62
N ASN A 216 14.32 12.63 1.62
CA ASN A 216 15.48 12.02 1.02
C ASN A 216 15.46 12.28 -0.50
N GLN A 217 16.62 12.22 -1.15
CA GLN A 217 16.72 12.48 -2.59
C GLN A 217 15.80 11.53 -3.40
N GLU A 218 15.63 10.28 -2.96
CA GLU A 218 14.73 9.30 -3.61
C GLU A 218 13.25 9.72 -3.58
N MET A 219 12.76 10.31 -2.48
CA MET A 219 11.39 10.86 -2.38
C MET A 219 11.21 12.05 -3.30
N VAL A 220 12.25 12.89 -3.42
CA VAL A 220 12.26 14.02 -4.36
C VAL A 220 12.26 13.51 -5.80
N ASP A 221 13.05 12.48 -6.09
CA ASP A 221 13.17 11.87 -7.41
C ASP A 221 11.88 11.15 -7.80
N GLU A 222 11.27 10.35 -6.92
CA GLU A 222 9.97 9.73 -7.24
C GLU A 222 8.85 10.77 -7.35
N GLY A 223 8.86 11.81 -6.51
CA GLY A 223 7.95 12.96 -6.67
C GLY A 223 8.08 13.61 -8.04
N THR A 224 9.33 13.76 -8.51
CA THR A 224 9.63 14.27 -9.86
C THR A 224 9.18 13.28 -10.93
N ALA A 225 9.35 11.96 -10.74
CA ALA A 225 8.85 10.93 -11.66
C ALA A 225 7.31 10.93 -11.75
N ARG A 226 6.60 11.15 -10.63
CA ARG A 226 5.14 11.36 -10.64
C ARG A 226 4.73 12.59 -11.43
N GLU A 227 5.50 13.66 -11.36
CA GLU A 227 5.25 14.85 -12.17
C GLU A 227 5.39 14.54 -13.66
N VAL A 228 6.42 13.79 -14.06
CA VAL A 228 6.59 13.28 -15.44
C VAL A 228 5.37 12.46 -15.88
N ILE A 229 4.93 11.50 -15.06
CA ILE A 229 3.71 10.71 -15.31
C ILE A 229 2.50 11.63 -15.52
N ASN A 230 2.33 12.64 -14.68
CA ASN A 230 1.22 13.59 -14.79
C ASN A 230 1.28 14.38 -16.12
N ARG A 231 2.46 14.85 -16.54
CA ARG A 231 2.62 15.53 -17.84
C ARG A 231 2.25 14.61 -19.01
N ILE A 232 2.73 13.37 -19.00
CA ILE A 232 2.42 12.38 -20.04
C ILE A 232 0.92 12.06 -20.06
N GLN A 233 0.29 11.87 -18.89
CA GLN A 233 -1.15 11.59 -18.81
C GLN A 233 -2.01 12.76 -19.26
N LYS A 234 -1.63 14.01 -18.94
CA LYS A 234 -2.29 15.21 -19.49
C LYS A 234 -2.17 15.26 -21.01
N LEU A 235 -1.00 14.92 -21.54
CA LEU A 235 -0.77 14.86 -22.98
C LEU A 235 -1.63 13.78 -23.66
N ARG A 236 -1.75 12.59 -23.06
CA ARG A 236 -2.68 11.52 -23.51
C ARG A 236 -4.12 12.01 -23.59
N LYS A 237 -4.60 12.69 -22.55
CA LYS A 237 -5.96 13.26 -22.52
C LYS A 237 -6.18 14.31 -23.61
N LYS A 238 -5.18 15.17 -23.86
CA LYS A 238 -5.22 16.19 -24.93
C LYS A 238 -5.26 15.56 -26.33
N ALA A 239 -4.64 14.40 -26.51
CA ALA A 239 -4.73 13.60 -27.72
C ALA A 239 -5.97 12.68 -27.77
N HIS A 240 -6.90 12.79 -26.83
CA HIS A 240 -8.10 11.96 -26.72
C HIS A 240 -7.83 10.45 -26.60
N LEU A 241 -6.67 10.07 -26.05
CA LEU A 241 -6.27 8.67 -25.82
C LEU A 241 -6.78 8.15 -24.48
N VAL A 242 -7.15 6.87 -24.43
CA VAL A 242 -7.52 6.16 -23.21
C VAL A 242 -6.36 5.30 -22.68
N PRO A 243 -6.32 4.95 -21.38
CA PRO A 243 -5.23 4.16 -20.81
C PRO A 243 -4.99 2.78 -21.46
N SER A 244 -6.01 2.22 -22.12
CA SER A 244 -5.93 0.94 -22.84
C SER A 244 -5.29 1.06 -24.23
N ASP A 245 -5.09 2.26 -24.76
CA ASP A 245 -4.56 2.44 -26.11
C ASP A 245 -3.08 2.07 -26.17
N PRO A 246 -2.66 1.28 -27.18
CA PRO A 246 -1.27 0.90 -27.37
C PRO A 246 -0.47 2.10 -27.88
N ILE A 247 0.32 2.70 -26.98
CA ILE A 247 1.17 3.85 -27.28
C ILE A 247 2.62 3.56 -26.93
N CYS A 248 3.54 4.26 -27.58
CA CYS A 248 4.93 4.38 -27.17
C CYS A 248 5.19 5.82 -26.74
N VAL A 249 5.90 6.02 -25.63
CA VAL A 249 6.23 7.36 -25.12
C VAL A 249 7.73 7.57 -25.19
N TYR A 250 8.14 8.59 -25.93
CA TYR A 250 9.51 9.07 -25.96
C TYR A 250 9.66 10.30 -25.08
N VAL A 251 10.73 10.33 -24.29
CA VAL A 251 11.01 11.43 -23.37
C VAL A 251 12.42 11.97 -23.57
N GLY A 252 12.52 13.30 -23.61
CA GLY A 252 13.75 14.05 -23.64
C GLY A 252 13.82 15.06 -22.51
N VAL A 253 15.02 15.33 -22.03
CA VAL A 253 15.26 16.32 -20.97
C VAL A 253 16.31 17.29 -21.45
N GLN A 254 16.02 18.59 -21.36
CA GLN A 254 17.00 19.65 -21.59
C GLN A 254 17.11 20.59 -20.38
N PRO A 255 18.34 20.94 -19.94
CA PRO A 255 19.62 20.46 -20.46
C PRO A 255 19.90 18.99 -20.08
N ALA A 256 20.69 18.27 -20.89
CA ALA A 256 21.00 16.85 -20.68
C ALA A 256 21.73 16.56 -19.35
N THR A 257 22.35 17.58 -18.76
CA THR A 257 23.05 17.50 -17.46
C THR A 257 22.11 17.58 -16.25
N HIS A 258 20.83 17.88 -16.46
CA HIS A 258 19.88 18.07 -15.37
C HIS A 258 19.51 16.73 -14.68
N ASN A 259 19.28 16.76 -13.36
CA ASN A 259 18.96 15.55 -12.57
C ASN A 259 17.70 14.82 -13.07
N LEU A 260 16.77 15.54 -13.72
CA LEU A 260 15.54 14.98 -14.29
C LEU A 260 15.82 13.81 -15.27
N GLY A 261 16.92 13.85 -16.03
CA GLY A 261 17.30 12.74 -16.92
C GLY A 261 17.59 11.45 -16.14
N LYS A 262 18.37 11.57 -15.05
CA LYS A 262 18.67 10.44 -14.14
C LYS A 262 17.42 9.92 -13.45
N VAL A 263 16.50 10.80 -13.06
CA VAL A 263 15.22 10.41 -12.45
C VAL A 263 14.38 9.60 -13.44
N VAL A 264 14.25 10.06 -14.68
CA VAL A 264 13.47 9.35 -15.72
C VAL A 264 14.08 7.97 -16.01
N GLU A 265 15.40 7.85 -16.00
CA GLU A 265 16.12 6.59 -16.20
C GLU A 265 15.95 5.64 -15.00
N ASN A 266 16.23 6.11 -13.78
CA ASN A 266 16.12 5.30 -12.55
C ASN A 266 14.68 4.84 -12.27
N PHE A 267 13.68 5.66 -12.61
CA PHE A 267 12.26 5.35 -12.40
C PHE A 267 11.56 4.88 -13.69
N LYS A 268 12.31 4.44 -14.72
CA LYS A 268 11.76 4.00 -16.00
C LYS A 268 10.66 2.95 -15.84
N ASP A 269 10.91 1.91 -15.06
CA ASP A 269 9.94 0.83 -14.83
C ASP A 269 8.70 1.32 -14.07
N PHE A 270 8.88 2.19 -13.08
CA PHE A 270 7.79 2.79 -12.33
C PHE A 270 6.87 3.64 -13.24
N ILE A 271 7.47 4.47 -14.11
CA ILE A 271 6.75 5.30 -15.06
C ILE A 271 6.03 4.42 -16.09
N SER A 272 6.72 3.45 -16.68
CA SER A 272 6.15 2.53 -17.68
C SER A 272 5.00 1.70 -17.14
N ASN A 273 5.14 1.13 -15.94
CA ASN A 273 4.09 0.35 -15.29
C ASN A 273 2.85 1.20 -14.97
N THR A 274 3.06 2.44 -14.50
CA THR A 274 1.95 3.36 -14.19
C THR A 274 1.22 3.82 -15.45
N LEU A 275 1.94 4.05 -16.55
CA LEU A 275 1.36 4.46 -17.84
C LEU A 275 0.80 3.28 -18.64
N LYS A 276 1.18 2.03 -18.28
CA LYS A 276 0.96 0.82 -19.10
C LYS A 276 1.49 0.99 -20.53
N ALA A 277 2.62 1.68 -20.67
CA ALA A 277 3.23 2.00 -21.95
C ALA A 277 4.76 1.99 -21.85
N PRO A 278 5.48 1.53 -22.89
CA PRO A 278 6.94 1.61 -22.94
C PRO A 278 7.39 3.07 -22.94
N LEU A 279 8.38 3.36 -22.10
CA LEU A 279 9.07 4.63 -22.02
C LEU A 279 10.44 4.49 -22.70
N GLN A 280 10.75 5.37 -23.65
CA GLN A 280 11.99 5.34 -24.42
C GLN A 280 12.65 6.73 -24.40
N PRO A 281 13.99 6.81 -24.53
CA PRO A 281 14.68 8.10 -24.72
C PRO A 281 14.34 8.68 -26.09
N LEU A 282 14.43 10.01 -26.25
CA LEU A 282 14.23 10.66 -27.55
C LEU A 282 15.02 9.95 -28.67
N PRO A 283 14.36 9.58 -29.78
CA PRO A 283 15.03 8.90 -30.88
C PRO A 283 15.91 9.87 -31.67
N SER A 284 17.01 9.35 -32.24
CA SER A 284 17.90 10.15 -33.10
C SER A 284 17.24 10.61 -34.41
N GLN A 285 16.09 10.03 -34.77
CA GLN A 285 15.26 10.39 -35.91
C GLN A 285 13.81 10.52 -35.45
N THR A 286 13.10 11.53 -35.96
CA THR A 286 11.69 11.77 -35.62
C THR A 286 10.84 10.55 -35.97
N PRO A 287 10.07 9.98 -35.03
CA PRO A 287 9.24 8.82 -35.30
C PRO A 287 8.16 9.16 -36.33
N SER A 288 7.81 8.18 -37.17
CA SER A 288 6.94 8.41 -38.34
C SER A 288 5.48 8.60 -37.93
N ASN A 289 5.09 8.04 -36.78
CA ASN A 289 3.70 7.98 -36.32
C ASN A 289 3.46 8.78 -35.02
N ILE A 290 3.80 10.06 -35.01
CA ILE A 290 3.54 10.95 -33.88
C ILE A 290 2.04 11.25 -33.77
N ILE A 291 1.46 10.96 -32.61
CA ILE A 291 0.08 11.35 -32.26
C ILE A 291 0.09 12.77 -31.72
N ILE A 292 0.99 13.06 -30.77
CA ILE A 292 1.12 14.37 -30.15
C ILE A 292 2.53 14.54 -29.58
N GLN A 293 3.04 15.76 -29.63
CA GLN A 293 4.32 16.16 -29.05
C GLN A 293 4.13 17.45 -28.28
N GLU A 294 4.70 17.52 -27.08
CA GLU A 294 4.67 18.72 -26.25
C GLU A 294 5.91 18.81 -25.38
N THR A 295 6.44 20.03 -25.26
CA THR A 295 7.51 20.35 -24.31
C THR A 295 6.93 21.11 -23.14
N SER A 296 7.11 20.57 -21.94
CA SER A 296 6.63 21.13 -20.67
C SER A 296 7.80 21.45 -19.74
N GLN A 297 7.69 22.52 -18.97
CA GLN A 297 8.67 22.82 -17.91
C GLN A 297 8.37 22.00 -16.65
N ILE A 298 9.38 21.32 -16.12
CA ILE A 298 9.39 20.70 -14.80
C ILE A 298 10.55 21.32 -14.03
N LYS A 299 10.23 22.20 -13.09
CA LYS A 299 11.21 23.03 -12.36
C LYS A 299 12.06 23.83 -13.38
N ASP A 300 13.37 23.64 -13.36
CA ASP A 300 14.35 24.34 -14.21
C ASP A 300 14.76 23.55 -15.47
N ALA A 301 14.00 22.50 -15.82
CA ALA A 301 14.27 21.66 -16.98
C ALA A 301 13.05 21.53 -17.91
N ALA A 302 13.34 21.52 -19.22
CA ALA A 302 12.36 21.23 -20.25
C ALA A 302 12.23 19.71 -20.45
N LEU A 303 11.04 19.18 -20.21
CA LEU A 303 10.64 17.81 -20.52
C LEU A 303 9.93 17.81 -21.88
N GLU A 304 10.58 17.24 -22.89
CA GLU A 304 9.98 16.96 -24.18
C GLU A 304 9.35 15.57 -24.16
N VAL A 305 8.07 15.48 -24.53
CA VAL A 305 7.33 14.23 -24.58
C VAL A 305 6.74 14.05 -25.98
N ILE A 306 6.98 12.89 -26.57
CA ILE A 306 6.39 12.48 -27.85
C ILE A 306 5.59 11.20 -27.61
N ILE A 307 4.31 11.19 -27.96
CA ILE A 307 3.47 10.00 -27.92
C ILE A 307 3.24 9.53 -29.36
N CYS A 308 3.60 8.28 -29.61
CA CYS A 308 3.47 7.62 -30.91
C CYS A 308 2.56 6.39 -30.82
N THR A 309 2.01 5.96 -31.95
CA THR A 309 1.39 4.62 -32.03
C THR A 309 2.46 3.55 -31.89
N ALA A 310 2.16 2.42 -31.24
CA ALA A 310 3.12 1.36 -30.94
C ALA A 310 3.73 0.61 -32.16
N ASN A 311 3.51 1.06 -33.40
CA ASN A 311 3.92 0.36 -34.63
C ASN A 311 5.36 0.68 -35.13
N ASP A 312 6.11 1.55 -34.47
CA ASP A 312 7.48 1.88 -34.90
C ASP A 312 8.53 0.99 -34.19
N GLY A 313 8.78 -0.18 -34.80
CA GLY A 313 10.10 -0.82 -34.97
C GLY A 313 11.18 -0.74 -33.87
N SER A 314 10.84 -0.86 -32.58
CA SER A 314 11.83 -1.09 -31.51
C SER A 314 11.76 -2.53 -31.00
N PRO A 315 12.90 -3.19 -30.73
CA PRO A 315 12.92 -4.59 -30.31
C PRO A 315 12.32 -4.73 -28.90
N PRO A 316 11.68 -5.86 -28.58
CA PRO A 316 11.13 -6.10 -27.25
C PRO A 316 12.25 -6.13 -26.20
N PRO A 317 12.02 -5.66 -24.96
CA PRO A 317 13.00 -5.84 -23.89
C PRO A 317 13.06 -7.33 -23.51
N ASN A 318 14.25 -7.92 -23.68
CA ASN A 318 14.67 -9.24 -23.19
C ASN A 318 13.73 -10.42 -23.47
N GLU A 319 13.78 -10.92 -24.71
CA GLU A 319 13.53 -12.34 -24.97
C GLU A 319 14.73 -13.17 -24.46
N HIS A 320 14.56 -13.79 -23.29
CA HIS A 320 15.11 -15.13 -23.15
C HIS A 320 14.26 -16.07 -24.02
N LYS A 321 14.87 -16.47 -25.14
CA LYS A 321 14.42 -17.44 -26.15
C LYS A 321 13.64 -18.61 -25.53
N THR A 322 12.43 -18.86 -26.03
CA THR A 322 12.18 -19.72 -27.21
C THR A 322 10.71 -19.65 -27.65
N SER A 323 10.50 -19.31 -28.93
CA SER A 323 9.45 -19.76 -29.89
C SER A 323 8.06 -20.12 -29.35
N ASP A 324 6.95 -19.62 -29.86
CA ASP A 324 6.60 -19.43 -31.27
C ASP A 324 5.41 -18.45 -31.34
N GLY A 325 5.30 -17.72 -32.44
CA GLY A 325 4.33 -16.61 -32.55
C GLY A 325 2.89 -17.08 -32.76
N ASP A 326 1.92 -16.26 -32.33
CA ASP A 326 0.77 -16.05 -33.20
C ASP A 326 0.03 -14.71 -32.99
N LYS A 327 -0.46 -14.24 -34.13
CA LYS A 327 -1.19 -12.99 -34.40
C LYS A 327 -2.53 -12.99 -33.68
N ARG A 328 -2.81 -11.97 -32.86
CA ARG A 328 -4.17 -11.75 -32.34
C ARG A 328 -4.93 -10.72 -33.16
N LYS A 329 -5.80 -11.26 -34.03
CA LYS A 329 -7.01 -10.60 -34.55
C LYS A 329 -7.85 -10.06 -33.39
N LYS A 330 -8.41 -8.87 -33.57
CA LYS A 330 -9.47 -8.29 -32.72
C LYS A 330 -10.68 -9.24 -32.69
N LEU A 331 -11.13 -9.64 -31.50
CA LEU A 331 -12.38 -10.35 -31.30
C LEU A 331 -13.51 -9.35 -30.99
N LYS A 332 -14.56 -9.40 -31.82
CA LYS A 332 -15.86 -8.78 -31.61
C LYS A 332 -16.59 -9.55 -30.51
N VAL A 333 -17.31 -8.82 -29.66
CA VAL A 333 -18.17 -9.36 -28.60
C VAL A 333 -19.55 -9.56 -29.21
N ASP A 334 -19.92 -10.81 -29.47
CA ASP A 334 -21.30 -11.20 -29.75
C ASP A 334 -21.87 -11.86 -28.50
N GLN A 335 -22.82 -11.16 -27.85
CA GLN A 335 -23.67 -11.74 -26.82
C GLN A 335 -24.80 -12.49 -27.50
N GLU A 336 -24.73 -13.82 -27.56
CA GLU A 336 -25.91 -14.65 -27.78
C GLU A 336 -25.87 -15.93 -26.92
N ASN A 337 -27.03 -16.20 -26.30
CA ASN A 337 -27.54 -17.51 -25.89
C ASN A 337 -26.74 -18.35 -24.88
N GLY A 338 -26.85 -18.06 -23.57
CA GLY A 338 -26.73 -19.06 -22.48
C GLY A 338 -25.44 -19.90 -22.43
N GLU A 339 -24.46 -19.60 -23.27
CA GLU A 339 -23.20 -20.29 -23.32
C GLU A 339 -22.24 -19.64 -22.32
N PRO A 340 -21.47 -20.45 -21.59
CA PRO A 340 -20.48 -19.96 -20.66
C PRO A 340 -19.51 -19.02 -21.39
N PHE A 341 -19.19 -17.90 -20.74
CA PHE A 341 -18.32 -16.83 -21.28
C PHE A 341 -16.92 -17.33 -21.71
N CYS A 342 -16.50 -18.49 -21.19
CA CYS A 342 -15.25 -19.15 -21.58
C CYS A 342 -15.54 -20.62 -21.88
N LYS A 343 -14.88 -21.16 -22.90
CA LYS A 343 -14.87 -22.61 -23.10
C LYS A 343 -14.17 -23.31 -21.93
N PHE A 344 -14.85 -24.29 -21.36
CA PHE A 344 -14.35 -25.13 -20.28
C PHE A 344 -14.60 -26.62 -20.58
N VAL A 345 -13.91 -27.49 -19.86
CA VAL A 345 -14.13 -28.93 -19.81
C VAL A 345 -14.23 -29.37 -18.35
N ASN A 346 -15.10 -30.34 -18.06
CA ASN A 346 -15.12 -30.98 -16.75
C ASN A 346 -14.13 -32.14 -16.75
N VAL A 347 -13.44 -32.36 -15.64
CA VAL A 347 -12.51 -33.46 -15.46
C VAL A 347 -12.88 -34.20 -14.19
N GLU A 348 -13.03 -35.51 -14.29
CA GLU A 348 -13.30 -36.41 -13.18
C GLU A 348 -12.06 -37.28 -12.94
N LEU A 349 -11.51 -37.21 -11.73
CA LEU A 349 -10.42 -38.07 -11.29
C LEU A 349 -11.01 -39.11 -10.34
N CYS A 350 -10.87 -40.40 -10.68
CA CYS A 350 -11.39 -41.50 -9.87
C CYS A 350 -10.98 -41.35 -8.40
N ASP A 351 -11.96 -41.48 -7.50
CA ASP A 351 -11.83 -41.39 -6.04
C ASP A 351 -11.44 -40.02 -5.46
N VAL A 352 -11.34 -38.96 -6.28
CA VAL A 352 -11.00 -37.58 -5.82
C VAL A 352 -12.15 -36.60 -6.04
N GLY A 353 -12.82 -36.66 -7.20
CA GLY A 353 -13.98 -35.82 -7.52
C GLY A 353 -13.91 -35.15 -8.89
N THR A 354 -14.85 -34.23 -9.15
CA THR A 354 -14.98 -33.51 -10.42
C THR A 354 -14.54 -32.06 -10.29
N CYS A 355 -13.78 -31.55 -11.28
CA CYS A 355 -13.39 -30.15 -11.38
C CYS A 355 -13.65 -29.59 -12.79
N SER A 356 -13.69 -28.28 -12.94
CA SER A 356 -13.80 -27.63 -14.25
C SER A 356 -12.49 -26.93 -14.60
N VAL A 357 -11.97 -27.20 -15.80
CA VAL A 357 -10.76 -26.58 -16.34
C VAL A 357 -11.15 -25.69 -17.51
N LEU A 358 -10.73 -24.43 -17.48
CA LEU A 358 -10.96 -23.49 -18.57
C LEU A 358 -10.04 -23.82 -19.75
N LEU A 359 -10.63 -24.14 -20.90
CA LEU A 359 -9.92 -24.42 -22.15
C LEU A 359 -9.41 -23.13 -22.80
N GLU A 360 -10.05 -22.01 -22.51
CA GLU A 360 -9.60 -20.68 -22.93
C GLU A 360 -9.76 -19.63 -21.83
N ASN A 361 -8.88 -18.63 -21.86
CA ASN A 361 -8.98 -17.47 -20.97
C ASN A 361 -10.20 -16.60 -21.33
N PRO A 362 -10.85 -15.93 -20.36
CA PRO A 362 -11.88 -14.88 -20.57
C PRO A 362 -11.64 -13.84 -21.67
N LYS A 363 -10.39 -13.61 -22.09
CA LYS A 363 -10.05 -12.70 -23.19
C LYS A 363 -9.93 -13.37 -24.57
N GLY A 364 -10.27 -14.66 -24.69
CA GLY A 364 -10.17 -15.47 -25.93
C GLY A 364 -8.75 -15.70 -26.42
N ASN A 365 -7.76 -15.39 -25.58
CA ASN A 365 -6.40 -15.12 -26.02
C ASN A 365 -5.47 -16.33 -25.81
N TYR A 366 -5.83 -17.29 -24.96
CA TYR A 366 -4.95 -18.40 -24.62
C TYR A 366 -5.74 -19.69 -24.63
N ILE A 367 -5.54 -20.50 -25.67
CA ILE A 367 -6.14 -21.83 -25.78
C ILE A 367 -5.17 -22.83 -25.14
N LEU A 368 -5.66 -23.67 -24.25
CA LEU A 368 -4.84 -24.73 -23.68
C LEU A 368 -4.43 -25.72 -24.77
N THR A 369 -3.14 -26.04 -24.83
CA THR A 369 -2.66 -27.23 -25.56
C THR A 369 -2.99 -28.50 -24.77
N SER A 370 -2.99 -29.67 -25.43
CA SER A 370 -3.25 -30.96 -24.76
C SER A 370 -2.30 -31.22 -23.57
N ASP A 371 -1.02 -30.86 -23.74
CA ASP A 371 -0.02 -30.94 -22.67
C ASP A 371 -0.29 -29.95 -21.53
N ALA A 372 -0.73 -28.72 -21.84
CA ALA A 372 -1.09 -27.73 -20.83
C ALA A 372 -2.36 -28.13 -20.09
N LEU A 373 -3.33 -28.75 -20.76
CA LEU A 373 -4.54 -29.31 -20.16
C LEU A 373 -4.19 -30.40 -19.13
N SER A 374 -3.33 -31.36 -19.48
CA SER A 374 -2.86 -32.38 -18.53
C SER A 374 -2.13 -31.78 -17.33
N ARG A 375 -1.35 -30.72 -17.51
CA ARG A 375 -0.71 -29.99 -16.39
C ARG A 375 -1.72 -29.25 -15.52
N GLN A 376 -2.73 -28.61 -16.10
CA GLN A 376 -3.79 -27.95 -15.33
C GLN A 376 -4.58 -28.95 -14.49
N VAL A 377 -4.88 -30.13 -15.03
CA VAL A 377 -5.49 -31.23 -14.27
C VAL A 377 -4.61 -31.62 -13.08
N GLN A 378 -3.29 -31.66 -13.24
CA GLN A 378 -2.39 -31.96 -12.11
C GLN A 378 -2.45 -30.92 -11.01
N VAL A 379 -2.49 -29.65 -11.37
CA VAL A 379 -2.55 -28.53 -10.42
C VAL A 379 -3.89 -28.54 -9.68
N VAL A 380 -5.00 -28.71 -10.41
CA VAL A 380 -6.34 -28.65 -9.82
C VAL A 380 -6.62 -29.82 -8.88
N PHE A 381 -6.08 -31.01 -9.18
CA PHE A 381 -6.22 -32.19 -8.31
C PHE A 381 -5.06 -32.39 -7.33
N GLY A 382 -4.07 -31.49 -7.29
CA GLY A 382 -2.93 -31.59 -6.36
C GLY A 382 -2.00 -32.81 -6.58
N ILE A 383 -2.06 -33.46 -7.74
CA ILE A 383 -1.30 -34.68 -8.09
C ILE A 383 0.07 -34.34 -8.70
N HIS A 384 0.83 -33.48 -8.03
CA HIS A 384 2.11 -32.96 -8.53
C HIS A 384 3.11 -34.09 -8.85
N GLY A 385 3.66 -34.08 -10.06
CA GLY A 385 4.68 -35.05 -10.50
C GLY A 385 4.14 -36.34 -11.13
N LYS A 386 2.83 -36.60 -11.11
CA LYS A 386 2.19 -37.70 -11.85
C LYS A 386 1.45 -37.14 -13.07
N ARG A 387 1.67 -37.70 -14.27
CA ARG A 387 0.95 -37.28 -15.49
C ARG A 387 -0.32 -38.12 -15.67
N PRO A 388 -1.52 -37.58 -15.40
CA PRO A 388 -2.75 -38.33 -15.60
C PRO A 388 -2.99 -38.59 -17.09
N GLN A 389 -3.45 -39.79 -17.41
CA GLN A 389 -3.96 -40.13 -18.74
C GLN A 389 -5.43 -39.71 -18.81
N LEU A 390 -5.77 -38.89 -19.81
CA LEU A 390 -7.11 -38.35 -20.00
C LEU A 390 -7.86 -39.17 -21.06
N TYR A 391 -9.13 -39.47 -20.80
CA TYR A 391 -10.00 -40.22 -21.68
C TYR A 391 -11.34 -39.50 -21.86
N MET A 392 -11.97 -39.69 -23.01
CA MET A 392 -13.31 -39.17 -23.31
C MET A 392 -14.42 -39.99 -22.65
N THR A 393 -14.11 -41.23 -22.26
CA THR A 393 -15.05 -42.19 -21.67
C THR A 393 -14.44 -42.80 -20.41
N SER A 394 -15.30 -43.18 -19.45
CA SER A 394 -14.92 -43.86 -18.19
C SER A 394 -14.29 -45.23 -18.41
N ASP A 395 -14.52 -45.85 -19.56
CA ASP A 395 -14.09 -47.23 -19.85
C ASP A 395 -12.67 -47.29 -20.45
N LYS A 396 -11.95 -46.15 -20.48
CA LYS A 396 -10.60 -46.00 -21.05
C LYS A 396 -10.49 -46.37 -22.54
N THR A 397 -11.60 -46.39 -23.27
CA THR A 397 -11.64 -46.81 -24.68
C THR A 397 -11.23 -45.72 -25.66
N GLN A 398 -11.34 -44.44 -25.26
CA GLN A 398 -11.01 -43.29 -26.10
C GLN A 398 -10.00 -42.36 -25.40
N PRO A 399 -8.69 -42.62 -25.54
CA PRO A 399 -7.66 -41.73 -24.97
C PRO A 399 -7.62 -40.40 -25.71
N ILE A 400 -7.33 -39.32 -24.98
CA ILE A 400 -7.01 -38.03 -25.57
C ILE A 400 -5.57 -38.06 -26.10
N ASP A 401 -5.41 -37.75 -27.39
CA ASP A 401 -4.10 -37.65 -28.01
C ASP A 401 -3.28 -36.51 -27.39
N LYS A 402 -1.99 -36.75 -27.20
CA LYS A 402 -1.06 -35.77 -26.63
C LYS A 402 -0.76 -34.63 -27.60
N ASN A 403 -1.09 -34.80 -28.88
CA ASN A 403 -0.81 -33.84 -29.94
C ASN A 403 -2.09 -33.19 -30.53
N LEU A 404 -3.17 -33.08 -29.76
CA LEU A 404 -4.35 -32.32 -30.23
C LEU A 404 -3.98 -30.87 -30.54
N SER A 405 -4.48 -30.38 -31.67
CA SER A 405 -4.40 -28.98 -32.05
C SER A 405 -5.26 -28.11 -31.13
N GLU A 406 -4.94 -26.82 -31.04
CA GLU A 406 -5.69 -25.86 -30.21
C GLU A 406 -7.20 -25.84 -30.57
N GLN A 407 -7.55 -25.98 -31.84
CA GLN A 407 -8.95 -26.03 -32.27
C GLN A 407 -9.68 -27.29 -31.81
N GLU A 408 -9.01 -28.44 -31.78
CA GLU A 408 -9.58 -29.71 -31.30
C GLU A 408 -9.75 -29.71 -29.78
N VAL A 409 -8.83 -29.07 -29.04
CA VAL A 409 -9.00 -28.90 -27.58
C VAL A 409 -10.23 -28.05 -27.28
N LEU A 410 -10.51 -27.00 -28.04
CA LEU A 410 -11.73 -26.20 -27.87
C LEU A 410 -13.02 -26.97 -28.19
N GLN A 411 -12.97 -28.04 -28.99
CA GLN A 411 -14.13 -28.91 -29.25
C GLN A 411 -14.49 -29.79 -28.04
N LEU A 412 -13.62 -29.85 -27.03
CA LEU A 412 -13.90 -30.50 -25.74
C LEU A 412 -14.81 -29.63 -24.84
N HIS A 413 -15.25 -28.47 -25.33
CA HIS A 413 -16.13 -27.59 -24.58
C HIS A 413 -17.37 -28.31 -24.05
N LYS A 414 -17.67 -28.12 -22.75
CA LYS A 414 -18.80 -28.71 -22.00
C LYS A 414 -18.76 -30.24 -21.88
N ARG A 415 -17.70 -30.91 -22.35
CA ARG A 415 -17.54 -32.36 -22.18
C ARG A 415 -16.97 -32.70 -20.81
N THR A 416 -17.12 -33.96 -20.41
CA THR A 416 -16.47 -34.53 -19.22
C THR A 416 -15.35 -35.45 -19.67
N LEU A 417 -14.16 -35.25 -19.11
CA LEU A 417 -13.00 -36.10 -19.32
C LEU A 417 -12.74 -36.91 -18.05
N PHE A 418 -12.26 -38.13 -18.24
CA PHE A 418 -11.90 -39.03 -17.16
C PHE A 418 -10.38 -39.11 -17.06
N ALA A 419 -9.84 -38.71 -15.92
CA ALA A 419 -8.42 -38.73 -15.63
C ALA A 419 -8.07 -39.99 -14.83
N TYR A 420 -7.03 -40.71 -15.25
CA TYR A 420 -6.49 -41.86 -14.52
C TYR A 420 -5.00 -41.67 -14.28
N LEU A 421 -4.56 -41.95 -13.06
CA LEU A 421 -3.15 -42.01 -12.74
C LEU A 421 -2.57 -43.33 -13.29
N SER A 422 -1.43 -43.22 -13.98
CA SER A 422 -0.61 -44.38 -14.37
C SER A 422 0.18 -44.92 -13.20
#